data_AF-A0A0N4W590-F1
#
_entry.id   AF-A0A0N4W590-F1
#
_cell.length_a   1.000
_cell.length_b   1.000
_cell.length_c   1.000
_cell.angle_alpha   90.00
_cell.angle_beta   90.00
_cell.angle_gamma   90.00
#
_symmetry.space_group_name_H-M   'P 1'
#
loop_
_entity.id
_entity.type
_entity.pdbx_description
1 polymer ?
#
loop_
_entity_poly.entity_id
_entity_poly.type
_entity_poly.pdbx_seq_one_letter_code
_entity_poly.pdbx_strand_id
1 'polypeptide(L)'
;MPAKSKRNKRKDSAGDAVATISAKQTPDLGVDGPFQSDFHSLSTQELLHAISERNKDPVIDKMLKALASKIPEEVSTGIEAEKRGRSLVIAGLPESSPNLRPSAKQSELEAEVGDLLDILGVECRPLEIYRFCKAADTRPRLVKLVLQCRSHQITALSNPYLFAILMP
;
A
#
# COMPACT_ATOMS: atom_id res chain seq x y z
N MET A 1 42.70 -21.33 -38.92
CA MET A 1 42.22 -21.73 -40.25
C MET A 1 40.69 -21.72 -40.24
N PRO A 2 40.03 -20.96 -41.13
CA PRO A 2 38.60 -20.59 -41.07
C PRO A 2 37.73 -21.27 -42.16
N ALA A 3 36.41 -21.22 -42.01
CA ALA A 3 35.41 -21.19 -43.11
C ALA A 3 34.10 -20.60 -42.55
N LYS A 4 33.71 -19.36 -42.82
CA LYS A 4 33.16 -18.70 -44.05
C LYS A 4 31.74 -19.15 -44.45
N SER A 5 30.95 -18.12 -44.79
CA SER A 5 29.92 -18.04 -45.85
C SER A 5 28.47 -18.08 -45.37
N LYS A 6 27.49 -17.24 -45.78
CA LYS A 6 27.33 -16.06 -46.67
C LYS A 6 25.90 -15.53 -46.35
N ARG A 7 25.69 -14.23 -46.09
CA ARG A 7 25.15 -13.23 -47.04
C ARG A 7 23.93 -13.70 -47.86
N ASN A 8 22.77 -13.07 -47.67
CA ASN A 8 22.12 -12.37 -48.77
C ASN A 8 21.06 -11.33 -48.38
N LYS A 9 21.11 -10.24 -49.16
CA LYS A 9 20.34 -8.99 -49.15
C LYS A 9 19.81 -8.82 -50.57
N ARG A 10 18.51 -8.56 -50.75
CA ARG A 10 17.82 -7.99 -51.94
C ARG A 10 16.48 -7.42 -51.41
N LYS A 11 16.06 -6.14 -51.47
CA LYS A 11 15.99 -5.10 -52.54
C LYS A 11 15.32 -5.67 -53.80
N ASP A 12 14.22 -5.18 -54.36
CA ASP A 12 13.75 -3.83 -54.70
C ASP A 12 12.25 -4.01 -55.12
N SER A 13 11.28 -3.20 -54.67
CA SER A 13 10.67 -2.02 -55.34
C SER A 13 9.84 -2.24 -56.64
N ALA A 14 8.70 -1.53 -56.68
CA ALA A 14 7.97 -0.93 -57.82
C ALA A 14 6.66 -1.57 -58.36
N GLY A 15 5.62 -0.70 -58.50
CA GLY A 15 4.51 -0.75 -59.47
C GLY A 15 3.09 -0.77 -58.85
N ASP A 16 2.46 0.39 -58.55
CA ASP A 16 1.49 1.19 -59.36
C ASP A 16 0.20 0.43 -59.77
N ALA A 17 -1.05 0.95 -59.76
CA ALA A 17 -1.60 2.31 -59.77
C ALA A 17 -3.06 2.32 -59.24
N VAL A 18 -3.46 3.30 -58.41
CA VAL A 18 -4.35 4.47 -58.68
C VAL A 18 -5.83 4.17 -59.03
N ALA A 19 -6.75 4.65 -58.17
CA ALA A 19 -7.97 5.36 -58.61
C ALA A 19 -8.50 6.31 -57.51
N THR A 20 -8.37 7.60 -57.82
CA THR A 20 -8.86 8.81 -57.18
C THR A 20 -10.39 8.91 -57.10
N ILE A 21 -10.95 9.46 -56.00
CA ILE A 21 -12.05 10.43 -56.09
C ILE A 21 -11.87 11.53 -55.03
N SER A 22 -12.12 12.76 -55.46
CA SER A 22 -11.69 14.04 -54.91
C SER A 22 -12.76 14.74 -54.06
N ALA A 23 -12.27 15.41 -53.01
CA ALA A 23 -12.66 16.70 -52.43
C ALA A 23 -14.14 17.03 -52.08
N LYS A 24 -14.32 17.48 -50.81
CA LYS A 24 -14.80 18.83 -50.50
C LYS A 24 -14.37 19.26 -49.08
N GLN A 25 -13.78 20.46 -49.00
CA GLN A 25 -13.34 21.14 -47.79
C GLN A 25 -14.49 21.92 -47.12
N THR A 26 -14.50 21.88 -45.77
CA THR A 26 -14.77 22.94 -44.76
C THR A 26 -16.18 23.58 -44.69
N PRO A 27 -16.68 24.01 -43.49
CA PRO A 27 -15.92 24.61 -42.38
C PRO A 27 -16.28 24.18 -40.94
N ASP A 28 -15.31 24.41 -40.06
CA ASP A 28 -15.42 25.07 -38.75
C ASP A 28 -16.65 24.80 -37.87
N LEU A 29 -16.44 24.03 -36.80
CA LEU A 29 -16.97 24.36 -35.50
C LEU A 29 -15.81 24.33 -34.51
N GLY A 30 -15.23 25.50 -34.28
CA GLY A 30 -14.28 25.75 -33.21
C GLY A 30 -14.74 25.12 -31.90
N VAL A 31 -13.81 24.41 -31.27
CA VAL A 31 -13.83 24.19 -29.83
C VAL A 31 -12.58 24.87 -29.28
N ASP A 32 -12.53 26.19 -29.43
CA ASP A 32 -11.80 27.03 -28.47
C ASP A 32 -12.68 27.11 -27.22
N GLY A 33 -12.43 26.21 -26.29
CA GLY A 33 -12.95 26.24 -24.93
C GLY A 33 -11.85 25.77 -23.98
N PRO A 34 -11.60 26.46 -22.85
CA PRO A 34 -10.50 26.13 -21.95
C PRO A 34 -10.85 24.87 -21.15
N PHE A 35 -10.64 23.70 -21.73
CA PHE A 35 -10.89 22.41 -21.06
C PHE A 35 -9.63 21.58 -20.87
N GLN A 36 -8.48 22.23 -20.76
CA GLN A 36 -7.42 21.70 -19.88
C GLN A 36 -7.68 22.26 -18.49
N SER A 37 -8.74 21.79 -17.85
CA SER A 37 -8.74 21.81 -16.40
C SER A 37 -7.56 20.93 -16.01
N ASP A 38 -6.62 21.44 -15.21
CA ASP A 38 -5.51 20.64 -14.70
C ASP A 38 -6.09 19.55 -13.78
N PHE A 39 -6.48 18.42 -14.37
CA PHE A 39 -7.16 17.31 -13.67
C PHE A 39 -6.28 16.70 -12.57
N HIS A 40 -4.97 16.95 -12.60
CA HIS A 40 -4.03 16.59 -11.54
C HIS A 40 -4.17 17.42 -10.26
N SER A 41 -4.77 18.62 -10.32
CA SER A 41 -4.95 19.50 -9.17
C SER A 41 -6.22 19.19 -8.36
N LEU A 42 -7.16 18.45 -8.95
CA LEU A 42 -8.43 18.09 -8.34
C LEU A 42 -8.27 16.90 -7.40
N SER A 43 -9.00 16.92 -6.29
CA SER A 43 -9.09 15.78 -5.39
C SER A 43 -9.78 14.60 -6.07
N THR A 44 -9.56 13.38 -5.56
CA THR A 44 -10.20 12.16 -6.08
C THR A 44 -11.73 12.25 -6.07
N GLN A 45 -12.32 12.93 -5.09
CA GLN A 45 -13.76 13.13 -5.01
C GLN A 45 -14.28 14.12 -6.07
N GLU A 46 -13.56 15.22 -6.28
CA GLU A 46 -13.92 16.21 -7.31
C GLU A 46 -13.78 15.62 -8.73
N LEU A 47 -12.77 14.77 -8.96
CA LEU A 47 -12.63 14.03 -10.21
C LEU A 47 -13.78 13.06 -10.43
N LEU A 48 -14.14 12.26 -9.41
CA LEU A 48 -15.28 11.34 -9.50
C LEU A 48 -16.59 12.08 -9.80
N HIS A 49 -16.82 13.23 -9.15
CA HIS A 49 -17.98 14.07 -9.40
C HIS A 49 -17.97 14.64 -10.83
N ALA A 50 -16.84 15.21 -11.25
CA ALA A 50 -16.65 15.77 -12.58
C ALA A 50 -16.85 14.74 -13.70
N ILE A 51 -16.43 13.48 -13.48
CA ILE A 51 -16.64 12.38 -14.42
C ILE A 51 -18.11 11.94 -14.41
N SER A 52 -18.73 11.83 -13.23
CA SER A 52 -20.14 11.46 -13.09
C SER A 52 -21.08 12.46 -13.77
N GLU A 53 -20.80 13.76 -13.70
CA GLU A 53 -21.62 14.81 -14.32
C GLU A 53 -21.50 14.83 -15.85
N ARG A 54 -20.32 14.48 -16.38
CA ARG A 54 -20.06 14.46 -17.82
C ARG A 54 -20.49 13.14 -18.47
N ASN A 55 -20.59 12.08 -17.69
CA ASN A 55 -20.92 10.75 -18.19
C ASN A 55 -22.44 10.58 -18.37
N LYS A 56 -22.84 10.10 -19.55
CA LYS A 56 -24.25 9.80 -19.90
C LYS A 56 -24.56 8.30 -19.88
N ASP A 57 -23.54 7.45 -19.75
CA ASP A 57 -23.69 5.99 -19.79
C ASP A 57 -23.97 5.42 -18.38
N PRO A 58 -25.13 4.76 -18.17
CA PRO A 58 -25.50 4.18 -16.86
C PRO A 58 -24.60 3.00 -16.45
N VAL A 59 -23.92 2.33 -17.37
CA VAL A 59 -22.95 1.26 -17.06
C VAL A 59 -21.67 1.88 -16.49
N ILE A 60 -21.17 2.94 -17.11
CA ILE A 60 -19.98 3.66 -16.63
C ILE A 60 -20.25 4.29 -15.25
N ASP A 61 -21.44 4.83 -15.01
CA ASP A 61 -21.84 5.36 -13.69
C ASP A 61 -21.81 4.28 -12.59
N LYS A 62 -22.33 3.07 -12.90
CA LYS A 62 -22.25 1.92 -11.98
C LYS A 62 -20.80 1.48 -11.73
N MET A 63 -19.96 1.45 -12.77
CA MET A 63 -18.55 1.11 -12.63
C MET A 63 -17.79 2.15 -11.79
N LEU A 64 -18.06 3.44 -11.99
CA LEU A 64 -17.46 4.53 -11.21
C LEU A 64 -17.84 4.46 -9.74
N LYS A 65 -19.12 4.18 -9.42
CA LYS A 65 -19.57 3.98 -8.04
C LYS A 65 -18.89 2.78 -7.39
N ALA A 66 -18.76 1.66 -8.11
CA ALA A 66 -18.04 0.48 -7.62
C ALA A 66 -16.53 0.75 -7.43
N LEU A 67 -15.91 1.53 -8.31
CA LEU A 67 -14.52 1.94 -8.15
C LEU A 67 -14.35 2.87 -6.94
N ALA A 68 -15.25 3.84 -6.77
CA ALA A 68 -15.25 4.77 -5.64
C ALA A 68 -15.38 4.06 -4.28
N SER A 69 -16.12 2.94 -4.21
CA SER A 69 -16.19 2.13 -3.00
C SER A 69 -14.95 1.26 -2.79
N LYS A 70 -14.31 0.77 -3.85
CA LYS A 70 -13.15 -0.13 -3.75
C LYS A 70 -11.85 0.58 -3.39
N ILE A 71 -11.63 1.80 -3.89
CA ILE A 71 -10.36 2.53 -3.66
C ILE A 71 -10.08 2.69 -2.15
N PRO A 72 -11.02 3.20 -1.31
CA PRO A 72 -10.78 3.30 0.13
C PRO A 72 -10.52 1.95 0.81
N GLU A 73 -11.22 0.90 0.38
CA GLU A 73 -11.07 -0.46 0.92
C GLU A 73 -9.69 -1.04 0.61
N GLU A 74 -9.23 -0.92 -0.63
CA GLU A 74 -7.90 -1.37 -1.05
C GLU A 74 -6.79 -0.60 -0.34
N VAL A 75 -6.94 0.73 -0.21
CA VAL A 75 -5.98 1.57 0.52
C VAL A 75 -5.93 1.19 2.00
N SER A 76 -7.09 1.02 2.66
CA SER A 76 -7.16 0.57 4.06
C SER A 76 -6.51 -0.79 4.25
N THR A 77 -6.81 -1.74 3.36
CA THR A 77 -6.24 -3.09 3.39
C THR A 77 -4.72 -3.05 3.22
N GLY A 78 -4.21 -2.20 2.31
CA GLY A 78 -2.78 -1.99 2.11
C GLY A 78 -2.08 -1.44 3.35
N ILE A 79 -2.67 -0.42 4.00
CA ILE A 79 -2.15 0.16 5.23
C ILE A 79 -2.13 -0.87 6.37
N GLU A 80 -3.21 -1.65 6.53
CA GLU A 80 -3.28 -2.71 7.53
C GLU A 80 -2.24 -3.81 7.29
N ALA A 81 -2.06 -4.22 6.03
CA ALA A 81 -1.05 -5.21 5.66
C ALA A 81 0.38 -4.70 5.93
N GLU A 82 0.65 -3.43 5.63
CA GLU A 82 1.93 -2.81 5.94
C GLU A 82 2.17 -2.75 7.45
N LYS A 83 1.17 -2.33 8.22
CA LYS A 83 1.24 -2.27 9.69
C LYS A 83 1.41 -3.66 10.31
N ARG A 84 0.73 -4.68 9.76
CA ARG A 84 0.88 -6.09 10.16
C ARG A 84 2.30 -6.58 9.90
N GLY A 85 2.86 -6.26 8.73
CA GLY A 85 4.24 -6.57 8.34
C GLY A 85 5.32 -5.79 9.10
N ARG A 86 4.94 -4.98 10.09
CA ARG A 86 5.86 -4.32 11.03
C ARG A 86 5.49 -4.62 12.49
N SER A 87 4.51 -5.48 12.72
CA SER A 87 4.00 -5.76 14.07
C SER A 87 4.60 -7.02 14.68
N LEU A 88 4.82 -7.00 15.99
CA LEU A 88 5.24 -8.15 16.78
C LEU A 88 4.21 -8.40 17.87
N VAL A 89 3.97 -9.67 18.19
CA VAL A 89 3.19 -10.07 19.35
C VAL A 89 4.09 -10.84 20.30
N ILE A 90 4.22 -10.32 21.51
CA ILE A 90 5.05 -10.90 22.56
C ILE A 90 4.14 -11.55 23.59
N ALA A 91 4.48 -12.79 23.95
CA ALA A 91 3.79 -13.54 24.99
C ALA A 91 4.69 -13.66 26.22
N GLY A 92 4.07 -13.78 27.40
CA GLY A 92 4.81 -14.08 28.64
C GLY A 92 5.38 -12.87 29.38
N LEU A 93 5.11 -11.64 28.94
CA LEU A 93 5.49 -10.45 29.70
C LEU A 93 4.66 -10.33 30.99
N PRO A 94 5.28 -10.23 32.19
CA PRO A 94 4.59 -10.12 33.48
C PRO A 94 3.52 -9.03 33.46
N GLU A 95 2.39 -9.24 34.14
CA GLU A 95 1.37 -8.19 34.25
C GLU A 95 1.75 -7.17 35.33
N SER A 96 1.57 -5.89 35.02
CA SER A 96 1.71 -4.81 36.00
C SER A 96 0.76 -4.99 37.17
N SER A 97 1.17 -4.57 38.37
CA SER A 97 0.35 -4.73 39.56
C SER A 97 -1.02 -4.04 39.42
N PRO A 98 -2.12 -4.66 39.89
CA PRO A 98 -3.47 -4.15 39.65
C PRO A 98 -3.71 -2.77 40.28
N ASN A 99 -2.96 -2.45 41.34
CA ASN A 99 -3.07 -1.21 42.12
C ASN A 99 -2.40 0.00 41.46
N LEU A 100 -1.61 -0.21 40.39
CA LEU A 100 -0.98 0.90 39.67
C LEU A 100 -1.99 1.70 38.85
N ARG A 101 -1.71 3.00 38.75
CA ARG A 101 -2.44 3.90 37.85
C ARG A 101 -2.22 3.46 36.39
N PRO A 102 -3.21 3.61 35.49
CA PRO A 102 -3.06 3.21 34.09
C PRO A 102 -1.84 3.82 33.39
N SER A 103 -1.49 5.07 33.68
CA SER A 103 -0.28 5.73 33.15
C SER A 103 1.01 5.07 33.61
N ALA A 104 1.08 4.66 34.88
CA ALA A 104 2.24 3.96 35.43
C ALA A 104 2.38 2.56 34.83
N LYS A 105 1.26 1.84 34.64
CA LYS A 105 1.24 0.52 33.97
C LYS A 105 1.75 0.60 32.53
N GLN A 106 1.34 1.66 31.81
CA GLN A 106 1.81 1.88 30.44
C GLN A 106 3.32 2.16 30.42
N SER A 107 3.81 3.04 31.31
CA SER A 107 5.24 3.35 31.39
C SER A 107 6.10 2.13 31.77
N GLU A 108 5.62 1.27 32.66
CA GLU A 108 6.29 0.01 33.04
C GLU A 108 6.37 -0.94 31.83
N LEU A 109 5.27 -1.11 31.10
CA LEU A 109 5.26 -1.92 29.88
C LEU A 109 6.21 -1.38 28.80
N GLU A 110 6.27 -0.06 28.61
CA GLU A 110 7.17 0.56 27.65
C GLU A 110 8.65 0.36 28.03
N ALA A 111 8.97 0.39 29.33
CA ALA A 111 10.31 0.09 29.83
C ALA A 111 10.68 -1.38 29.61
N GLU A 112 9.81 -2.32 29.99
CA GLU A 112 10.04 -3.77 29.78
C GLU A 112 10.24 -4.12 28.30
N VAL A 113 9.45 -3.50 27.42
CA VAL A 113 9.59 -3.69 25.96
C VAL A 113 10.91 -3.10 25.46
N GLY A 114 11.35 -1.97 26.01
CA GLY A 114 12.66 -1.37 25.72
C GLY A 114 13.80 -2.34 26.04
N ASP A 115 13.82 -2.86 27.27
CA ASP A 115 14.83 -3.83 27.72
C ASP A 115 14.85 -5.08 26.83
N LEU A 116 13.67 -5.54 26.40
CA LEU A 116 13.55 -6.68 25.50
C LEU A 116 14.09 -6.35 24.10
N LEU A 117 13.83 -5.17 23.55
CA LEU A 117 14.38 -4.76 22.26
C LEU A 117 15.90 -4.61 22.30
N ASP A 118 16.45 -4.18 23.43
CA ASP A 118 17.90 -4.12 23.65
C ASP A 118 18.53 -5.52 23.63
N ILE A 119 17.89 -6.51 24.28
CA ILE A 119 18.31 -7.92 24.21
C ILE A 119 18.22 -8.46 22.78
N LEU A 120 17.21 -8.05 22.02
CA LEU A 120 17.02 -8.46 20.63
C LEU A 120 17.99 -7.75 19.66
N GLY A 121 18.69 -6.72 20.10
CA GLY A 121 19.59 -5.92 19.27
C GLY A 121 18.86 -5.05 18.25
N VAL A 122 17.66 -4.57 18.59
CA VAL A 122 16.81 -3.79 17.69
C VAL A 122 16.76 -2.35 18.16
N GLU A 123 17.53 -1.48 17.49
CA GLU A 123 17.59 -0.04 17.78
C GLU A 123 16.35 0.69 17.23
N CYS A 124 15.20 0.56 17.89
CA CYS A 124 14.03 1.32 17.50
C CYS A 124 13.10 1.64 18.68
N ARG A 125 12.39 2.77 18.57
CA ARG A 125 11.25 3.07 19.43
C ARG A 125 9.97 2.57 18.74
N PRO A 126 9.21 1.64 19.32
CA PRO A 126 7.94 1.22 18.75
C PRO A 126 6.94 2.38 18.65
N LEU A 127 6.12 2.35 17.60
CA LEU A 127 5.05 3.33 17.34
C LEU A 127 3.84 3.10 18.24
N GLU A 128 3.51 1.84 18.49
CA GLU A 128 2.36 1.43 19.30
C GLU A 128 2.76 0.28 20.21
N ILE A 129 2.41 0.40 21.49
CA ILE A 129 2.67 -0.60 22.52
C ILE A 129 1.40 -0.75 23.35
N TYR A 130 0.78 -1.94 23.31
CA TYR A 130 -0.40 -2.19 24.11
C TYR A 130 -0.60 -3.68 24.42
N ARG A 131 -1.17 -3.97 25.60
CA ARG A 131 -1.67 -5.29 25.95
C ARG A 131 -3.03 -5.52 25.30
N PHE A 132 -3.21 -6.66 24.66
CA PHE A 132 -4.48 -7.10 24.07
C PHE A 132 -4.88 -8.48 24.61
N CYS A 133 -6.16 -8.83 24.43
CA CYS A 133 -6.86 -9.93 25.11
C CYS A 133 -7.33 -9.59 26.53
N LYS A 134 -8.26 -10.42 27.06
CA LYS A 134 -8.78 -10.31 28.42
C LYS A 134 -7.71 -10.76 29.42
N ALA A 135 -7.60 -10.07 30.54
CA ALA A 135 -6.74 -10.49 31.63
C ALA A 135 -7.26 -11.83 32.19
N ALA A 136 -6.38 -12.81 32.30
CA ALA A 136 -6.66 -14.09 32.92
C ALA A 136 -5.70 -14.27 34.10
N ASP A 137 -6.18 -14.77 35.23
CA ASP A 137 -5.32 -15.00 36.40
C ASP A 137 -4.27 -16.10 36.14
N THR A 138 -4.48 -16.92 35.11
CA THR A 138 -3.62 -18.05 34.78
C THR A 138 -2.53 -17.72 33.76
N ARG A 139 -2.69 -16.64 32.96
CA ARG A 139 -1.74 -16.29 31.89
C ARG A 139 -1.68 -14.79 31.64
N PRO A 140 -0.47 -14.21 31.47
CA PRO A 140 -0.32 -12.82 31.09
C PRO A 140 -0.90 -12.56 29.70
N ARG A 141 -1.38 -11.34 29.46
CA ARG A 141 -1.88 -10.90 28.16
C ARG A 141 -0.77 -10.80 27.14
N LEU A 142 -1.18 -10.91 25.87
CA LEU A 142 -0.30 -10.68 24.75
C LEU A 142 -0.04 -9.18 24.61
N VAL A 143 1.20 -8.82 24.27
CA VAL A 143 1.58 -7.44 23.98
C VAL A 143 1.75 -7.31 22.49
N LYS A 144 1.03 -6.37 21.87
CA LYS A 144 1.23 -6.02 20.48
C LYS A 144 2.12 -4.79 20.39
N LEU A 145 3.12 -4.89 19.54
CA LEU A 145 4.08 -3.86 19.22
C LEU A 145 4.01 -3.55 17.73
N VAL A 146 4.12 -2.29 17.35
CA VAL A 146 4.29 -1.87 15.95
C VAL A 146 5.63 -1.17 15.82
N LEU A 147 6.52 -1.71 14.98
CA LEU A 147 7.85 -1.18 14.77
C LEU A 147 7.88 -0.17 13.62
N GLN A 148 8.96 0.63 13.59
CA GLN A 148 9.16 1.63 12.54
C GLN A 148 9.30 1.00 11.15
N CYS A 149 10.01 -0.13 11.03
CA CYS A 149 10.31 -0.78 9.75
C CYS A 149 10.16 -2.30 9.84
N ARG A 150 9.92 -2.94 8.68
CA ARG A 150 9.85 -4.40 8.55
C ARG A 150 11.19 -5.09 8.83
N SER A 151 12.31 -4.44 8.55
CA SER A 151 13.65 -4.95 8.88
C SER A 151 13.81 -5.21 10.37
N HIS A 152 13.39 -4.27 11.22
CA HIS A 152 13.42 -4.42 12.67
C HIS A 152 12.58 -5.62 13.15
N GLN A 153 11.43 -5.87 12.51
CA GLN A 153 10.61 -7.03 12.79
C GLN A 153 11.34 -8.33 12.43
N ILE A 154 11.96 -8.39 11.25
CA ILE A 154 12.70 -9.57 10.80
C ILE A 154 13.89 -9.84 11.72
N THR A 155 14.64 -8.81 12.13
CA THR A 155 15.76 -8.94 13.07
C THR A 155 15.30 -9.42 14.44
N ALA A 156 14.17 -8.91 14.94
CA ALA A 156 13.61 -9.40 16.20
C ALA A 156 13.25 -10.89 16.11
N LEU A 157 12.59 -11.30 15.01
CA LEU A 157 12.14 -12.68 14.78
C LEU A 157 13.28 -13.67 14.47
N SER A 158 14.40 -13.20 13.95
CA SER A 158 15.57 -14.05 13.71
C SER A 158 16.31 -14.42 15.00
N ASN A 159 16.03 -13.71 16.10
CA ASN A 159 16.66 -13.95 17.38
C ASN A 159 16.02 -15.15 18.10
N PRO A 160 16.81 -16.18 18.48
CA PRO A 160 16.28 -17.40 19.10
C PRO A 160 15.65 -17.18 20.49
N TYR A 161 15.95 -16.06 21.15
CA TYR A 161 15.40 -15.73 22.47
C TYR A 161 13.98 -15.15 22.39
N LEU A 162 13.49 -14.84 21.19
CA LEU A 162 12.16 -14.26 21.02
C LEU A 162 11.07 -15.34 21.01
N PHE A 163 10.31 -15.43 22.09
CA PHE A 163 9.01 -16.11 22.10
C PHE A 163 7.91 -15.14 21.60
N ALA A 164 7.92 -14.85 20.30
CA ALA A 164 6.87 -14.07 19.64
C ALA A 164 5.96 -14.97 18.79
N ILE A 165 4.68 -14.63 18.75
CA ILE A 165 3.71 -15.27 17.87
C ILE A 165 3.55 -14.36 16.65
N LEU A 166 3.78 -14.88 15.44
CA LEU A 166 3.48 -14.13 14.22
C LEU A 166 1.96 -14.09 14.02
N MET A 167 1.39 -12.92 13.78
CA MET A 167 0.01 -12.80 13.29
C MET A 167 0.01 -13.06 11.77
N PRO A 168 -0.70 -14.07 11.26
CA PRO A 168 -0.88 -14.29 9.82
C PRO A 168 -1.67 -13.15 9.16
#